data_AF-A0A3D4B753-F1
#
_entry.id   AF-A0A3D4B753-F1
#
_cell.length_a   1.000
_cell.length_b   1.000
_cell.length_c   1.000
_cell.angle_alpha   90.00
_cell.angle_beta   90.00
_cell.angle_gamma   90.00
#
_symmetry.space_group_name_H-M   'P 1'
#
loop_
_entity.id
_entity.type
_entity.pdbx_description
1 polymer ?
#
loop_
_entity_poly.entity_id
_entity_poly.type
_entity_poly.pdbx_seq_one_letter_code
_entity_poly.pdbx_strand_id
1 'polypeptide(L)'
;LFLTEAYYDVEVLRGELLALFDHEPDKQAVSLFLNWFQQVSDQGRYREIDAEALSHVYQNREEVQSMLVNAIARDRKKIYEKGLKKGKQ
;
A
#
# COMPACT_ATOMS: atom_id res chain seq x y z
N LEU A 1 -3.09 0.45 12.08
CA LEU A 1 -4.54 0.24 12.27
C LEU A 1 -5.31 -0.23 11.02
N PHE A 2 -4.79 -0.19 9.77
CA PHE A 2 -5.45 -0.93 8.65
C PHE A 2 -4.81 -2.31 8.45
N LEU A 3 -3.48 -2.41 8.54
CA LEU A 3 -2.73 -3.68 8.43
C LEU A 3 -2.39 -4.34 9.78
N THR A 4 -2.60 -3.65 10.91
CA THR A 4 -2.12 -4.13 12.22
C THR A 4 -3.22 -4.63 13.15
N GLU A 5 -4.50 -4.41 12.83
CA GLU A 5 -5.63 -4.93 13.63
C GLU A 5 -6.36 -6.07 12.92
N ALA A 6 -6.20 -6.18 11.61
CA ALA A 6 -6.66 -7.32 10.87
C ALA A 6 -5.43 -8.13 10.46
N TYR A 7 -5.31 -9.35 10.97
CA TYR A 7 -4.52 -10.42 10.37
C TYR A 7 -5.13 -10.79 9.00
N TYR A 8 -5.38 -9.81 8.12
CA TYR A 8 -5.61 -10.11 6.72
C TYR A 8 -4.28 -10.59 6.17
N ASP A 9 -4.32 -11.77 5.55
CA ASP A 9 -3.18 -12.26 4.79
C ASP A 9 -2.83 -11.18 3.75
N VAL A 10 -1.64 -10.59 3.87
CA VAL A 10 -1.22 -9.49 3.01
C VAL A 10 -1.19 -9.90 1.54
N GLU A 11 -1.07 -11.21 1.27
CA GLU A 11 -1.15 -11.79 -0.05
C GLU A 11 -2.59 -11.79 -0.58
N VAL A 12 -3.59 -12.00 0.29
CA VAL A 12 -5.02 -11.87 -0.04
C VAL A 12 -5.35 -10.42 -0.37
N LEU A 13 -4.94 -9.47 0.47
CA LEU A 13 -5.15 -8.04 0.20
C LEU A 13 -4.49 -7.62 -1.12
N ARG A 14 -3.28 -8.09 -1.43
CA ARG A 14 -2.64 -7.85 -2.73
C ARG A 14 -3.50 -8.39 -3.87
N GLY A 15 -4.03 -9.61 -3.73
CA GLY A 15 -4.91 -10.23 -4.71
C GLY A 15 -6.18 -9.42 -4.96
N GLU A 16 -6.83 -8.95 -3.90
CA GLU A 16 -8.04 -8.11 -3.97
C GLU A 16 -7.76 -6.76 -4.64
N LEU A 17 -6.63 -6.10 -4.32
CA LEU A 17 -6.24 -4.82 -4.93
C LEU A 17 -5.91 -4.97 -6.42
N LEU A 18 -5.28 -6.09 -6.81
CA LEU A 18 -5.05 -6.39 -8.23
C LEU A 18 -6.37 -6.66 -8.95
N ALA A 19 -7.26 -7.46 -8.35
CA ALA A 19 -8.57 -7.74 -8.92
C ALA A 19 -9.39 -6.46 -9.08
N LEU A 20 -9.37 -5.56 -8.09
CA LEU A 20 -10.00 -4.25 -8.17
C LEU A 20 -9.47 -3.45 -9.37
N PHE A 21 -8.15 -3.41 -9.54
CA PHE A 21 -7.53 -2.74 -10.68
C PHE A 21 -7.95 -3.37 -12.01
N ASP A 22 -8.06 -4.69 -12.11
CA ASP A 22 -8.49 -5.34 -13.36
C ASP A 22 -9.94 -4.99 -13.74
N HIS A 23 -10.83 -5.00 -12.75
CA HIS A 23 -12.28 -4.88 -12.97
C HIS A 23 -12.77 -3.45 -13.07
N GLU A 24 -12.12 -2.50 -12.38
CA GLU A 24 -12.57 -1.11 -12.38
C GLU A 24 -12.28 -0.44 -13.74
N PRO A 25 -13.31 -0.02 -14.50
CA PRO A 25 -13.11 0.70 -15.75
C PRO A 25 -12.49 2.09 -15.54
N ASP A 26 -12.79 2.76 -14.44
CA ASP A 26 -12.19 4.05 -14.12
C ASP A 26 -10.77 3.89 -13.56
N LYS A 27 -9.79 3.86 -14.48
CA LYS A 27 -8.37 3.75 -14.13
C LYS A 27 -7.87 4.92 -13.29
N GLN A 28 -8.49 6.10 -13.36
CA GLN A 28 -8.10 7.24 -12.54
C GLN A 28 -8.55 7.03 -11.10
N ALA A 29 -9.80 6.63 -10.88
CA ALA A 29 -10.34 6.39 -9.54
C ALA A 29 -9.58 5.28 -8.80
N VAL A 30 -9.33 4.14 -9.46
CA VAL A 30 -8.59 3.04 -8.83
C VAL A 30 -7.13 3.41 -8.58
N SER A 31 -6.49 4.18 -9.46
CA SER A 31 -5.11 4.63 -9.25
C SER A 31 -5.00 5.61 -8.09
N LEU A 32 -5.95 6.55 -7.96
CA LEU A 32 -6.01 7.45 -6.81
C LEU A 32 -6.08 6.68 -5.49
N PHE A 33 -6.93 5.66 -5.43
CA PHE A 33 -7.04 4.78 -4.25
C PHE A 33 -5.75 4.01 -3.97
N LEU A 34 -5.12 3.44 -5.00
CA LEU A 34 -3.87 2.68 -4.87
C LEU A 34 -2.70 3.57 -4.46
N ASN A 35 -2.59 4.78 -5.00
CA ASN A 35 -1.60 5.77 -4.60
C ASN A 35 -1.79 6.18 -3.14
N TRP A 36 -3.04 6.46 -2.72
CA TRP A 36 -3.36 6.74 -1.32
C TRP A 36 -2.98 5.56 -0.41
N PHE A 37 -3.32 4.34 -0.79
CA PHE A 37 -2.99 3.13 -0.04
C PHE A 37 -1.47 2.97 0.14
N GLN A 38 -0.70 3.20 -0.93
CA GLN A 38 0.76 3.17 -0.88
C GLN A 38 1.28 4.20 0.13
N GLN A 39 0.82 5.44 0.06
CA GLN A 39 1.27 6.50 0.95
C GLN A 39 0.90 6.23 2.42
N VAL A 40 -0.30 5.74 2.69
CA VAL A 40 -0.72 5.35 4.04
C VAL A 40 0.13 4.19 4.59
N SER A 41 0.44 3.21 3.75
CA SER A 41 1.31 2.09 4.11
C SER A 41 2.74 2.57 4.37
N ASP A 42 3.20 3.57 3.63
CA ASP A 42 4.54 4.09 3.79
C ASP A 42 4.71 5.03 4.98
N GLN A 43 3.74 5.89 5.22
CA GLN A 43 3.90 7.04 6.11
C GLN A 43 3.09 6.92 7.40
N GLY A 44 2.08 6.05 7.41
CA GLY A 44 1.05 6.01 8.43
C GLY A 44 -0.03 7.06 8.16
N ARG A 45 -1.24 6.83 8.69
CA ARG A 45 -2.46 7.61 8.40
C ARG A 45 -2.42 9.10 8.78
N TYR A 46 -1.46 9.51 9.60
CA TYR A 46 -1.41 10.87 10.19
C TYR A 46 -0.35 11.77 9.55
N ARG A 47 0.27 11.33 8.45
CA ARG A 47 1.25 12.15 7.72
C ARG A 47 0.60 12.82 6.52
N GLU A 48 1.20 13.93 6.12
CA GLU A 48 0.80 14.69 4.94
C GLU A 48 0.90 13.81 3.69
N ILE A 49 -0.15 13.87 2.87
CA ILE A 49 -0.24 13.12 1.61
C ILE A 49 0.38 13.97 0.51
N ASP A 50 1.27 13.38 -0.26
CA ASP A 50 1.84 13.98 -1.45
C ASP A 50 0.80 13.98 -2.58
N ALA A 51 0.32 15.18 -2.91
CA ALA A 51 -0.69 15.41 -3.93
C ALA A 51 -0.20 15.07 -5.34
N GLU A 52 1.10 15.23 -5.63
CA GLU A 52 1.66 14.89 -6.93
C GLU A 52 1.68 13.37 -7.09
N ALA A 53 2.10 12.64 -6.05
CA ALA A 53 2.07 11.18 -6.04
C ALA A 53 0.65 10.59 -6.15
N LEU A 54 -0.40 11.33 -5.77
CA LEU A 54 -1.79 10.89 -5.98
C LEU A 54 -2.23 10.93 -7.46
N SER A 55 -1.60 11.77 -8.27
CA SER A 55 -1.98 12.01 -9.67
C SER A 55 -1.54 10.92 -10.64
N HIS A 56 -0.67 10.01 -10.20
CA HIS A 56 -0.16 8.92 -11.04
C HIS A 56 -1.29 7.96 -11.44
N VAL A 57 -1.39 7.63 -12.73
CA VAL A 57 -2.37 6.66 -13.23
C VAL A 57 -1.64 5.40 -13.68
N TYR A 58 -1.90 4.29 -13.00
CA TYR A 58 -1.34 3.00 -13.37
C TYR A 58 -1.92 2.54 -14.70
N GLN A 59 -1.04 2.08 -15.59
CA GLN A 59 -1.39 1.71 -16.96
C GLN A 59 -1.68 0.22 -17.11
N ASN A 60 -1.10 -0.61 -16.24
CA ASN A 60 -1.22 -2.06 -16.34
C ASN A 60 -1.09 -2.76 -14.98
N ARG A 61 -1.46 -4.04 -14.97
CA ARG A 61 -1.46 -4.89 -13.78
C ARG A 61 -0.05 -5.11 -13.20
N GLU A 62 0.97 -5.25 -14.05
CA GLU A 62 2.35 -5.49 -13.61
C GLU A 62 2.92 -4.30 -12.82
N GLU A 63 2.56 -3.09 -13.22
CA GLU A 63 2.90 -1.86 -12.54
C GLU A 63 2.29 -1.82 -11.14
N VAL A 64 1.00 -2.11 -11.02
CA VAL A 64 0.29 -2.21 -9.74
C VAL A 64 0.89 -3.31 -8.87
N GLN A 65 1.17 -4.47 -9.45
CA GLN A 65 1.77 -5.60 -8.73
C GLN A 65 3.15 -5.23 -8.16
N SER A 66 3.99 -4.59 -8.96
CA SER A 66 5.32 -4.15 -8.55
C SER A 66 5.24 -3.12 -7.43
N MET A 67 4.31 -2.16 -7.53
CA MET A 67 4.06 -1.19 -6.47
C MET A 67 3.62 -1.87 -5.17
N LEU A 68 2.65 -2.78 -5.21
CA LEU A 68 2.11 -3.45 -4.02
C LEU A 68 3.17 -4.30 -3.31
N VAL A 69 3.98 -5.05 -4.07
CA VAL A 69 5.09 -5.84 -3.50
C VAL A 69 6.07 -4.93 -2.76
N ASN A 70 6.41 -3.79 -3.36
CA ASN A 70 7.33 -2.83 -2.76
C ASN A 70 6.74 -2.17 -1.50
N ALA A 71 5.46 -1.78 -1.52
CA ALA A 71 4.78 -1.21 -0.36
C ALA A 71 4.73 -2.19 0.83
N ILE A 72 4.40 -3.46 0.56
CA ILE A 72 4.34 -4.52 1.59
C ILE A 72 5.74 -4.79 2.18
N ALA A 73 6.77 -4.88 1.33
CA ALA A 73 8.14 -5.09 1.79
C ALA A 73 8.62 -3.95 2.71
N ARG A 74 8.28 -2.70 2.38
CA ARG A 74 8.60 -1.53 3.21
C ARG A 74 7.87 -1.55 4.55
N ASP A 75 6.61 -1.96 4.59
CA ASP A 75 5.86 -2.07 5.85
C ASP A 75 6.45 -3.15 6.77
N ARG A 76 6.76 -4.34 6.25
CA ARG A 76 7.42 -5.42 7.00
C ARG A 76 8.76 -4.96 7.61
N LYS A 77 9.57 -4.25 6.83
CA LYS A 77 10.85 -3.69 7.31
C LYS A 77 10.63 -2.71 8.49
N LYS A 78 9.64 -1.82 8.39
CA LYS A 78 9.32 -0.86 9.47
C LYS A 78 8.86 -1.55 10.75
N ILE A 79 8.04 -2.59 10.63
CA ILE A 79 7.60 -3.38 11.79
C ILE A 79 8.80 -4.03 12.48
N TYR A 80 9.69 -4.67 11.71
CA TYR A 80 10.90 -5.30 12.23
C TYR A 80 11.82 -4.29 12.95
N GLU A 81 12.10 -3.15 12.32
CA GLU A 81 12.92 -2.08 12.92
C GLU A 81 12.31 -1.49 14.19
N LYS A 82 10.98 -1.29 14.22
CA LYS A 82 10.26 -0.86 15.43
C LYS A 82 10.36 -1.89 16.55
N GLY A 83 10.28 -3.19 16.22
CA GLY A 83 10.47 -4.28 17.16
C GLY A 83 11.86 -4.28 17.78
N LEU A 84 12.91 -4.14 16.95
CA LEU A 84 14.30 -4.04 17.43
C LEU A 84 14.53 -2.86 18.37
N LYS A 85 13.94 -1.69 18.07
CA LYS A 85 14.07 -0.50 18.93
C LYS A 85 13.36 -0.68 20.27
N LYS A 86 12.17 -1.28 20.29
CA LYS A 86 11.41 -1.54 21.52
C LYS A 86 12.02 -2.61 22.41
N GLY A 87 12.67 -3.63 21.83
CA GLY A 87 13.35 -4.68 22.61
C GLY A 87 14.71 -4.28 23.20
N LYS A 88 15.22 -3.10 22.86
CA LYS A 88 16.46 -2.51 23.43
C LYS A 88 16.18 -1.47 24.53
N GLN A 89 14.91 -1.21 24.86
CA GLN A 89 14.49 -0.41 26.01
C GLN A 89 14.05 -1.34 27.13
#